data_AF-A0A660P032-F1
#
_entry.id   AF-A0A660P032-F1
#
_cell.length_a   1.000
_cell.length_b   1.000
_cell.length_c   1.000
_cell.angle_alpha   90.00
_cell.angle_beta   90.00
_cell.angle_gamma   90.00
#
_symmetry.space_group_name_H-M   'P 1'
#
loop_
_entity.id
_entity.type
_entity.pdbx_description
1 polymer ?
#
loop_
_entity_poly.entity_id
_entity_poly.type
_entity_poly.pdbx_seq_one_letter_code
_entity_poly.pdbx_strand_id
1 'polypeptide(L)'
;KYCELVHEQLPDIPIDNILSEPCRRYTAPCIAYVSWRIKKSDPKANIIVTPSDHIVTNQEEFRRVITNCLKFTSETDAIVTLGMKPSRAETGYGYIQADLTTPSARNKEIFRVDQFKEKPDAETAKKYISMNNFFWNAGIFIWNVSTIVNAFRIYQPGIARIFQQLFDVLGTPEEQLYIDKMYPECESISVDYAIMEKAEEIFVCPADFGWSDLGTWGALYLQTQHDLYGNAIIGKNIQMYDSKNCIIHATETKKVVVQGLDGYIIAEEDGMLLICKLSEEQRIKQFSEDK
;
A
#
# COMPACT_ATOMS: atom_id res chain seq x y z
N LYS A 1 6.20 12.12 14.88
CA LYS A 1 5.30 13.12 14.24
C LYS A 1 3.83 12.70 14.26
N TYR A 2 3.48 11.47 13.85
CA TYR A 2 2.06 11.06 13.70
C TYR A 2 1.50 10.23 14.85
N CYS A 3 2.28 9.87 15.87
CA CYS A 3 1.86 8.96 16.95
C CYS A 3 0.56 9.41 17.64
N GLU A 4 0.47 10.68 18.05
CA GLU A 4 -0.72 11.23 18.71
C GLU A 4 -1.96 11.18 17.80
N LEU A 5 -1.80 11.58 16.53
CA LEU A 5 -2.89 11.54 15.54
C LEU A 5 -3.37 10.11 15.28
N VAL A 6 -2.45 9.14 15.19
CA VAL A 6 -2.80 7.73 15.02
C VAL A 6 -3.55 7.20 16.23
N HIS A 7 -3.13 7.57 17.45
CA HIS A 7 -3.82 7.15 18.67
C HIS A 7 -5.21 7.79 18.79
N GLU A 8 -5.37 9.05 18.41
CA GLU A 8 -6.67 9.73 18.35
C GLU A 8 -7.65 9.00 17.40
N GLN A 9 -7.15 8.54 16.24
CA GLN A 9 -7.95 7.80 15.26
C GLN A 9 -8.19 6.34 15.63
N LEU A 10 -7.34 5.76 16.49
CA LEU A 10 -7.38 4.36 16.93
C LEU A 10 -7.36 4.26 18.47
N PRO A 11 -8.37 4.78 19.18
CA PRO A 11 -8.36 4.87 20.64
C PRO A 11 -8.35 3.50 21.33
N ASP A 12 -8.83 2.45 20.65
CA ASP A 12 -8.87 1.08 21.17
C ASP A 12 -7.52 0.35 21.03
N ILE A 13 -6.55 0.92 20.30
CA ILE A 13 -5.21 0.35 20.15
C ILE A 13 -4.31 0.84 21.28
N PRO A 14 -3.68 -0.08 22.06
CA PRO A 14 -2.72 0.30 23.09
C PRO A 14 -1.59 1.17 22.52
N ILE A 15 -1.20 2.22 23.25
CA ILE A 15 -0.15 3.15 22.80
C ILE A 15 1.18 2.43 22.52
N ASP A 16 1.49 1.37 23.28
CA ASP A 16 2.69 0.56 23.12
C ASP A 16 2.71 -0.26 21.80
N ASN A 17 1.57 -0.35 21.11
CA ASN A 17 1.46 -0.95 19.77
C ASN A 17 1.62 0.08 18.65
N ILE A 18 1.77 1.37 18.96
CA ILE A 18 2.02 2.45 17.99
C ILE A 18 3.52 2.74 17.96
N LEU A 19 4.23 2.02 17.09
CA LEU A 19 5.68 2.15 16.95
C LEU A 19 6.06 3.42 16.18
N SER A 20 6.87 4.29 16.77
CA SER A 20 7.28 5.56 16.17
C SER A 20 8.64 5.45 15.47
N GLU A 21 8.67 5.82 14.19
CA GLU A 21 9.92 5.93 13.41
C GLU A 21 10.52 7.34 13.53
N PRO A 22 11.85 7.47 13.76
CA PRO A 22 12.52 8.78 13.88
C PRO A 22 12.70 9.48 12.53
N CYS A 23 12.75 8.72 11.44
CA CYS A 23 12.91 9.23 10.08
C CYS A 23 12.29 8.27 9.05
N ARG A 24 11.96 8.79 7.87
CA ARG A 24 11.42 7.96 6.77
C ARG A 24 12.54 7.12 6.14
N ARG A 25 12.32 5.82 5.99
CA ARG A 25 13.28 4.88 5.35
C ARG A 25 12.62 3.91 4.36
N TYR A 26 11.46 4.28 3.78
CA TYR A 26 10.59 3.39 3.01
C TYR A 26 10.14 2.15 3.81
N THR A 27 9.53 1.16 3.14
CA THR A 27 8.76 0.10 3.80
C THR A 27 9.60 -1.03 4.39
N ALA A 28 10.82 -1.29 3.91
CA ALA A 28 11.58 -2.44 4.41
C ALA A 28 12.01 -2.25 5.88
N PRO A 29 12.55 -1.09 6.31
CA PRO A 29 12.98 -0.90 7.70
C PRO A 29 11.81 -0.88 8.70
N CYS A 30 10.64 -0.32 8.34
CA CYS A 30 9.50 -0.32 9.24
C CYS A 30 8.92 -1.73 9.41
N ILE A 31 8.88 -2.53 8.33
CA ILE A 31 8.49 -3.94 8.38
C ILE A 31 9.49 -4.75 9.20
N ALA A 32 10.80 -4.50 9.06
CA ALA A 32 11.80 -5.17 9.88
C ALA A 32 11.63 -4.82 11.37
N TYR A 33 11.45 -3.54 11.70
CA TYR A 33 11.24 -3.09 13.07
C TYR A 33 10.05 -3.82 13.72
N VAL A 34 8.87 -3.73 13.11
CA VAL A 34 7.66 -4.37 13.65
C VAL A 34 7.80 -5.90 13.68
N SER A 35 8.47 -6.52 12.70
CA SER A 35 8.67 -7.97 12.67
C SER A 35 9.54 -8.47 13.82
N TRP A 36 10.66 -7.78 14.13
CA TRP A 36 11.47 -8.14 15.30
C TRP A 36 10.73 -7.87 16.61
N ARG A 37 9.92 -6.80 16.66
CA ARG A 37 9.08 -6.49 17.82
C ARG A 37 8.03 -7.54 18.09
N ILE A 38 7.31 -7.97 17.06
CA ILE A 38 6.34 -9.06 17.15
C ILE A 38 7.04 -10.36 17.52
N LYS A 39 8.19 -10.67 16.88
CA LYS A 39 8.96 -11.89 17.17
C LYS A 39 9.38 -12.03 18.63
N LYS A 40 9.69 -10.90 19.28
CA LYS A 40 10.07 -10.88 20.70
C LYS A 40 8.90 -11.32 21.60
N SER A 41 7.68 -10.92 21.24
CA SER A 41 6.46 -11.25 21.99
C SER A 41 5.89 -12.62 21.60
N ASP A 42 5.88 -12.94 20.32
CA ASP A 42 5.41 -14.23 19.77
C ASP A 42 6.32 -14.67 18.61
N PRO A 43 7.19 -15.68 18.82
CA PRO A 43 8.12 -16.15 17.80
C PRO A 43 7.46 -16.96 16.67
N LYS A 44 6.16 -17.27 16.77
CA LYS A 44 5.39 -18.03 15.77
C LYS A 44 4.28 -17.19 15.13
N ALA A 45 4.20 -15.91 15.45
CA ALA A 45 3.17 -15.01 14.93
C ALA A 45 3.09 -15.06 13.40
N ASN A 46 1.86 -14.97 12.89
CA ASN A 46 1.59 -14.76 11.48
C ASN A 46 1.19 -13.31 11.30
N ILE A 47 1.86 -12.62 10.37
CA ILE A 47 1.80 -11.17 10.23
C ILE A 47 1.09 -10.86 8.92
N ILE A 48 0.20 -9.86 8.98
CA ILE A 48 -0.33 -9.18 7.81
C ILE A 48 0.24 -7.77 7.83
N VAL A 49 0.83 -7.35 6.72
CA VAL A 49 1.26 -5.98 6.48
C VAL A 49 0.29 -5.37 5.49
N THR A 50 -0.38 -4.28 5.90
CA THR A 50 -1.32 -3.53 5.06
C THR A 50 -0.98 -2.04 5.08
N PRO A 51 -0.98 -1.36 3.92
CA PRO A 51 -0.96 0.10 3.88
C PRO A 51 -2.22 0.68 4.52
N SER A 52 -2.09 1.83 5.18
CA SER A 52 -3.20 2.49 5.90
C SER A 52 -4.06 3.40 5.02
N ASP A 53 -3.63 3.66 3.79
CA ASP A 53 -4.16 4.62 2.83
C ASP A 53 -4.89 3.95 1.65
N HIS A 54 -5.14 2.65 1.72
CA HIS A 54 -5.90 1.90 0.70
C HIS A 54 -7.39 1.81 1.07
N ILE A 55 -8.24 1.68 0.05
CA ILE A 55 -9.67 1.39 0.23
C ILE A 55 -10.00 -0.05 -0.19
N VAL A 56 -10.90 -0.67 0.57
CA VAL A 56 -11.46 -1.99 0.31
C VAL A 56 -12.97 -1.90 0.40
N THR A 57 -13.66 -2.14 -0.71
CA THR A 57 -15.12 -1.98 -0.79
C THR A 57 -15.88 -3.26 -0.43
N ASN A 58 -15.29 -4.45 -0.63
CA ASN A 58 -15.87 -5.73 -0.21
C ASN A 58 -15.10 -6.33 0.97
N GLN A 59 -15.45 -5.91 2.19
CA GLN A 59 -14.76 -6.33 3.42
C GLN A 59 -14.90 -7.82 3.73
N GLU A 60 -16.03 -8.45 3.39
CA GLU A 60 -16.24 -9.88 3.62
C GLU A 60 -15.31 -10.73 2.76
N GLU A 61 -15.18 -10.39 1.48
CA GLU A 61 -14.23 -11.08 0.59
C GLU A 61 -12.78 -10.83 1.01
N PHE A 62 -12.44 -9.60 1.42
CA PHE A 62 -11.12 -9.31 1.97
C PHE A 62 -10.80 -10.19 3.19
N ARG A 63 -11.72 -10.31 4.15
CA ARG A 63 -11.55 -11.19 5.33
C ARG A 63 -11.37 -12.65 4.91
N ARG A 64 -12.14 -13.14 3.93
CA ARG A 64 -12.00 -14.51 3.40
C ARG A 64 -10.61 -14.75 2.82
N VAL A 65 -10.15 -13.85 1.94
CA VAL A 65 -8.83 -13.93 1.28
C VAL A 65 -7.70 -13.88 2.31
N ILE A 66 -7.75 -12.93 3.24
CA ILE A 66 -6.74 -12.79 4.30
C ILE A 66 -6.70 -14.04 5.18
N THR A 67 -7.85 -14.56 5.59
CA THR A 67 -7.93 -15.77 6.43
C THR A 67 -7.35 -16.99 5.68
N ASN A 68 -7.63 -17.10 4.38
CA ASN A 68 -7.07 -18.16 3.54
C ASN A 68 -5.54 -18.07 3.42
N CYS A 69 -5.01 -16.86 3.22
CA CYS A 69 -3.56 -16.62 3.13
C CYS A 69 -2.87 -16.87 4.48
N LEU A 70 -3.45 -16.41 5.58
CA LEU A 70 -2.95 -16.68 6.93
C LEU A 70 -2.89 -18.18 7.21
N LYS A 71 -3.92 -18.95 6.84
CA LYS A 71 -3.88 -20.41 7.01
C LYS A 71 -2.69 -21.01 6.26
N PHE A 72 -2.49 -20.61 5.00
CA PHE A 72 -1.37 -21.10 4.20
C PHE A 72 0.00 -20.75 4.81
N THR A 73 0.24 -19.50 5.18
CA THR A 73 1.53 -19.06 5.76
C THR A 73 1.77 -19.57 7.17
N SER A 74 0.73 -20.04 7.86
CA SER A 74 0.90 -20.72 9.16
C SER A 74 1.46 -22.15 9.03
N GLU A 75 1.34 -22.77 7.86
CA GLU A 75 1.73 -24.15 7.59
C GLU A 75 3.01 -24.25 6.72
N THR A 76 3.54 -23.12 6.25
CA THR A 76 4.66 -23.04 5.30
C THR A 76 5.56 -21.84 5.57
N ASP A 77 6.82 -21.88 5.15
CA ASP A 77 7.74 -20.74 5.16
C ASP A 77 7.54 -19.78 3.96
N ALA A 78 6.32 -19.65 3.46
CA ALA A 78 6.01 -18.87 2.26
C ALA A 78 5.83 -17.37 2.57
N ILE A 79 6.22 -16.54 1.61
CA ILE A 79 5.83 -15.13 1.54
C ILE A 79 4.65 -15.01 0.57
N VAL A 80 3.50 -14.51 1.04
CA VAL A 80 2.31 -14.32 0.21
C VAL A 80 2.06 -12.83 0.00
N THR A 81 1.76 -12.45 -1.24
CA THR A 81 1.19 -11.14 -1.59
C THR A 81 -0.21 -11.31 -2.20
N LEU A 82 -0.99 -10.24 -2.22
CA LEU A 82 -2.31 -10.22 -2.87
C LEU A 82 -2.22 -9.57 -4.25
N GLY A 83 -2.68 -10.30 -5.27
CA GLY A 83 -2.66 -9.86 -6.66
C GLY A 83 -4.03 -9.39 -7.13
N MET A 84 -4.18 -8.10 -7.43
CA MET A 84 -5.44 -7.56 -7.93
C MET A 84 -5.52 -7.68 -9.45
N LYS A 85 -6.71 -8.02 -9.97
CA LYS A 85 -6.90 -8.09 -11.43
C LYS A 85 -6.74 -6.68 -12.04
N PRO A 86 -5.81 -6.49 -13.00
CA PRO A 86 -5.63 -5.20 -13.63
C PRO A 86 -6.86 -4.81 -14.47
N SER A 87 -7.34 -3.59 -14.30
CA SER A 87 -8.41 -3.01 -15.14
C SER A 87 -7.88 -1.99 -16.16
N ARG A 88 -6.62 -1.56 -16.01
CA ARG A 88 -5.93 -0.63 -16.92
C ARG A 88 -4.41 -0.87 -16.90
N ALA A 89 -3.70 -0.32 -17.88
CA ALA A 89 -2.23 -0.32 -17.89
C ALA A 89 -1.70 0.76 -16.95
N GLU A 90 -1.70 0.48 -15.65
CA GLU A 90 -1.15 1.39 -14.63
C GLU A 90 0.38 1.28 -14.59
N THR A 91 1.10 2.40 -14.54
CA THR A 91 2.57 2.42 -14.43
C THR A 91 3.04 2.74 -13.01
N GLY A 92 2.14 3.24 -12.17
CA GLY A 92 2.42 3.51 -10.76
C GLY A 92 2.46 2.28 -9.86
N TYR A 93 1.95 1.13 -10.32
CA TYR A 93 1.85 -0.11 -9.54
C TYR A 93 2.95 -1.12 -9.87
N GLY A 94 3.28 -1.96 -8.90
CA GLY A 94 3.98 -3.21 -9.13
C GLY A 94 3.09 -4.24 -9.83
N TYR A 95 3.70 -5.11 -10.64
CA TYR A 95 3.04 -6.22 -11.31
C TYR A 95 3.65 -7.55 -10.86
N ILE A 96 2.77 -8.52 -10.68
CA ILE A 96 3.08 -9.88 -10.24
C ILE A 96 2.65 -10.83 -11.36
N GLN A 97 3.60 -11.55 -11.94
CA GLN A 97 3.33 -12.66 -12.84
C GLN A 97 3.15 -13.94 -12.01
N ALA A 98 1.96 -14.53 -12.08
CA ALA A 98 1.66 -15.80 -11.43
C ALA A 98 1.84 -16.98 -12.39
N ASP A 99 2.35 -18.09 -11.86
CA ASP A 99 2.23 -19.39 -12.53
C ASP A 99 0.82 -19.96 -12.27
N LEU A 100 -0.12 -19.65 -13.17
CA LEU A 100 -1.49 -20.15 -13.08
C LEU A 100 -1.63 -21.61 -13.57
N THR A 101 -0.56 -22.27 -14.02
CA THR A 101 -0.64 -23.64 -14.52
C THR A 101 -0.81 -24.65 -13.39
N THR A 102 -0.21 -24.37 -12.23
CA THR A 102 -0.21 -25.27 -11.08
C THR A 102 -0.43 -24.48 -9.79
N PRO A 103 -1.56 -24.67 -9.09
CA PRO A 103 -1.73 -24.07 -7.76
C PRO A 103 -0.76 -24.67 -6.76
N SER A 104 -0.55 -23.97 -5.64
CA SER A 104 0.25 -24.50 -4.53
C SER A 104 -0.32 -25.84 -4.04
N ALA A 105 0.55 -26.74 -3.60
CA ALA A 105 0.15 -28.08 -3.16
C ALA A 105 -0.84 -28.08 -1.98
N ARG A 106 -0.83 -27.01 -1.17
CA ARG A 106 -1.65 -26.88 0.04
C ARG A 106 -2.87 -25.98 -0.12
N ASN A 107 -2.92 -25.16 -1.18
CA ASN A 107 -3.99 -24.20 -1.39
C ASN A 107 -4.24 -23.94 -2.89
N LYS A 108 -5.49 -24.15 -3.33
CA LYS A 108 -5.90 -24.05 -4.74
C LYS A 108 -6.06 -22.61 -5.25
N GLU A 109 -6.10 -21.63 -4.36
CA GLU A 109 -6.25 -20.20 -4.69
C GLU A 109 -4.91 -19.45 -4.64
N ILE A 110 -3.81 -20.14 -4.31
CA ILE A 110 -2.50 -19.54 -4.14
C ILE A 110 -1.55 -20.14 -5.17
N PHE A 111 -0.83 -19.28 -5.87
CA PHE A 111 0.05 -19.65 -6.99
C PHE A 111 1.46 -19.13 -6.74
N ARG A 112 2.46 -19.79 -7.32
CA ARG A 112 3.84 -19.29 -7.26
C ARG A 112 3.97 -18.03 -8.11
N VAL A 113 4.78 -17.08 -7.67
CA VAL A 113 5.17 -15.92 -8.47
C VAL A 113 6.36 -16.31 -9.36
N ASP A 114 6.20 -16.16 -10.67
CA ASP A 114 7.31 -16.35 -11.63
C ASP A 114 8.17 -15.09 -11.72
N GLN A 115 7.54 -13.92 -11.63
CA GLN A 115 8.25 -12.65 -11.69
C GLN A 115 7.50 -11.56 -10.93
N PHE A 116 8.27 -10.73 -10.23
CA PHE A 116 7.79 -9.48 -9.66
C PHE A 116 8.48 -8.32 -10.37
N LYS A 117 7.71 -7.29 -10.74
CA LYS A 117 8.23 -6.08 -11.40
C LYS A 117 7.58 -4.82 -10.87
N GLU A 118 8.37 -3.98 -10.21
CA GLU A 118 7.90 -2.70 -9.71
C GLU A 118 7.87 -1.63 -10.81
N LYS A 119 6.72 -0.96 -11.00
CA LYS A 119 6.53 0.26 -11.82
C LYS A 119 7.07 0.17 -13.25
N PRO A 120 6.47 -0.69 -14.11
CA PRO A 120 6.88 -0.81 -15.50
C PRO A 120 6.58 0.46 -16.32
N ASP A 121 7.26 0.60 -17.46
CA ASP A 121 6.89 1.60 -18.46
C ASP A 121 5.51 1.31 -19.09
N ALA A 122 4.91 2.30 -19.74
CA ALA A 122 3.55 2.21 -20.29
C ALA A 122 3.37 1.10 -21.34
N GLU A 123 4.40 0.81 -22.16
CA GLU A 123 4.33 -0.24 -23.18
C GLU A 123 4.41 -1.62 -22.54
N THR A 124 5.25 -1.76 -21.50
CA THR A 124 5.35 -2.97 -20.69
C THR A 124 4.06 -3.23 -19.92
N ALA A 125 3.46 -2.21 -19.29
CA ALA A 125 2.17 -2.33 -18.61
C ALA A 125 1.04 -2.79 -19.55
N LYS A 126 0.98 -2.26 -20.78
CA LYS A 126 0.02 -2.72 -21.81
C LYS A 126 0.20 -4.20 -22.16
N LYS A 127 1.44 -4.67 -22.25
CA LYS A 127 1.72 -6.10 -22.49
C LYS A 127 1.26 -6.94 -21.31
N TYR A 128 1.54 -6.53 -20.08
CA TYR A 128 1.14 -7.28 -18.88
C TYR A 128 -0.38 -7.45 -18.80
N ILE A 129 -1.16 -6.39 -18.99
CA ILE A 129 -2.63 -6.51 -18.93
C ILE A 129 -3.25 -7.35 -20.05
N SER A 130 -2.53 -7.55 -21.16
CA SER A 130 -2.98 -8.43 -22.24
C SER A 130 -2.84 -9.91 -21.89
N MET A 131 -2.04 -10.22 -20.87
CA MET A 131 -1.83 -11.57 -20.34
C MET A 131 -2.72 -11.80 -19.12
N ASN A 132 -3.32 -12.98 -19.01
CA ASN A 132 -4.28 -13.30 -17.94
C ASN A 132 -3.61 -13.68 -16.60
N ASN A 133 -2.29 -13.74 -16.55
CA ASN A 133 -1.51 -14.17 -15.40
C ASN A 133 -0.71 -13.04 -14.74
N PHE A 134 -0.96 -11.79 -15.11
CA PHE A 134 -0.40 -10.61 -14.45
C PHE A 134 -1.43 -9.94 -13.53
N PHE A 135 -0.98 -9.59 -12.33
CA PHE A 135 -1.78 -8.95 -11.30
C PHE A 135 -1.08 -7.70 -10.78
N TRP A 136 -1.84 -6.70 -10.32
CA TRP A 136 -1.27 -5.59 -9.58
C TRP A 136 -0.88 -6.02 -8.16
N ASN A 137 0.28 -5.56 -7.69
CA ASN A 137 0.70 -5.69 -6.30
C ASN A 137 -0.12 -4.73 -5.44
N ALA A 138 -0.92 -5.27 -4.52
CA ALA A 138 -1.71 -4.46 -3.59
C ALA A 138 -0.88 -3.83 -2.45
N GLY A 139 0.42 -4.14 -2.36
CA GLY A 139 1.27 -3.75 -1.23
C GLY A 139 0.87 -4.42 0.08
N ILE A 140 0.07 -5.49 0.01
CA ILE A 140 -0.40 -6.28 1.15
C ILE A 140 0.37 -7.58 1.18
N PHE A 141 1.02 -7.85 2.31
CA PHE A 141 1.87 -9.03 2.48
C PHE A 141 1.46 -9.84 3.68
N ILE A 142 1.58 -11.17 3.56
CA ILE A 142 1.23 -12.13 4.60
C ILE A 142 2.39 -13.13 4.73
N TRP A 143 2.87 -13.34 5.95
CA TRP A 143 3.98 -14.26 6.23
C TRP A 143 4.08 -14.62 7.71
N ASN A 144 4.74 -15.75 8.01
CA ASN A 144 5.18 -16.00 9.38
C ASN A 144 6.32 -15.03 9.77
N VAL A 145 6.35 -14.61 11.04
CA VAL A 145 7.40 -13.75 11.58
C VAL A 145 8.80 -14.37 11.43
N SER A 146 8.94 -15.70 11.56
CA SER A 146 10.22 -16.36 11.35
C SER A 146 10.67 -16.27 9.89
N THR A 147 9.73 -16.42 8.95
CA THR A 147 9.98 -16.34 7.52
C THR A 147 10.51 -14.97 7.12
N ILE A 148 9.80 -13.90 7.49
CA ILE A 148 10.22 -12.54 7.11
C ILE A 148 11.54 -12.14 7.78
N VAL A 149 11.75 -12.50 9.04
CA VAL A 149 13.03 -12.23 9.73
C VAL A 149 14.20 -12.98 9.06
N ASN A 150 13.98 -14.22 8.61
CA ASN A 150 14.99 -14.96 7.85
C ASN A 150 15.22 -14.34 6.46
N ALA A 151 14.18 -13.88 5.79
CA ALA A 151 14.31 -13.17 4.52
C ALA A 151 15.15 -11.90 4.67
N PHE A 152 14.93 -11.09 5.71
CA PHE A 152 15.79 -9.94 6.01
C PHE A 152 17.25 -10.36 6.26
N ARG A 153 17.50 -11.45 6.98
CA ARG A 153 18.87 -11.93 7.22
C ARG A 153 19.60 -12.32 5.93
N ILE A 154 18.87 -12.86 4.95
CA ILE A 154 19.43 -13.30 3.66
C ILE A 154 19.59 -12.10 2.72
N TYR A 155 18.52 -11.34 2.49
CA TYR A 155 18.47 -10.34 1.42
C TYR A 155 18.86 -8.93 1.86
N GLN A 156 18.77 -8.63 3.16
CA GLN A 156 19.06 -7.31 3.75
C GLN A 156 19.82 -7.43 5.09
N PRO A 157 21.01 -8.07 5.10
CA PRO A 157 21.73 -8.36 6.34
C PRO A 157 22.09 -7.11 7.16
N GLY A 158 22.26 -5.95 6.51
CA GLY A 158 22.49 -4.67 7.18
C GLY A 158 21.32 -4.26 8.07
N ILE A 159 20.10 -4.27 7.51
CA ILE A 159 18.86 -3.99 8.25
C ILE A 159 18.65 -5.04 9.35
N ALA A 160 18.83 -6.33 9.03
CA ALA A 160 18.67 -7.41 10.00
C ALA A 160 19.62 -7.28 11.20
N ARG A 161 20.87 -6.85 10.97
CA ARG A 161 21.88 -6.67 12.03
C ARG A 161 21.46 -5.61 13.03
N ILE A 162 20.91 -4.49 12.56
CA ILE A 162 20.42 -3.40 13.42
C ILE A 162 19.38 -3.94 14.40
N PHE A 163 18.30 -4.55 13.89
CA PHE A 163 17.21 -5.03 14.75
C PHE A 163 17.60 -6.25 15.59
N GLN A 164 18.58 -7.05 15.14
CA GLN A 164 19.15 -8.13 15.95
C GLN A 164 19.91 -7.59 17.17
N GLN A 165 20.63 -6.47 17.04
CA GLN A 165 21.30 -5.80 18.17
C GLN A 165 20.30 -5.17 19.15
N LEU A 166 19.15 -4.72 18.64
CA LEU A 166 18.09 -4.14 19.45
C LEU A 166 17.22 -5.18 20.17
N PHE A 167 17.31 -6.47 19.81
CA PHE A 167 16.33 -7.49 20.20
C PHE A 167 16.07 -7.60 21.71
N ASP A 168 17.05 -7.29 22.56
CA ASP A 168 16.88 -7.35 24.01
C ASP A 168 16.23 -6.11 24.63
N VAL A 169 16.27 -4.96 23.94
CA VAL A 169 15.61 -3.72 24.37
C VAL A 169 14.23 -3.52 23.73
N LEU A 170 13.90 -4.30 22.70
CA LEU A 170 12.58 -4.28 22.07
C LEU A 170 11.48 -4.64 23.08
N GLY A 171 10.49 -3.77 23.25
CA GLY A 171 9.40 -3.92 24.23
C GLY A 171 9.73 -3.42 25.63
N THR A 172 10.90 -2.83 25.86
CA THR A 172 11.25 -2.19 27.14
C THR A 172 11.04 -0.67 27.07
N PRO A 173 11.01 0.05 28.22
CA PRO A 173 10.96 1.51 28.22
C PRO A 173 12.13 2.19 27.50
N GLU A 174 13.25 1.50 27.28
CA GLU A 174 14.39 2.06 26.53
C GLU A 174 14.26 1.90 25.00
N GLU A 175 13.27 1.16 24.51
CA GLU A 175 13.13 0.83 23.08
C GLU A 175 13.26 2.05 22.17
N GLN A 176 12.45 3.10 22.42
CA GLN A 176 12.42 4.29 21.56
C GLN A 176 13.77 5.00 21.50
N LEU A 177 14.49 5.09 22.63
CA LEU A 177 15.82 5.72 22.69
C LEU A 177 16.81 5.03 21.75
N TYR A 178 16.79 3.69 21.71
CA TYR A 178 17.68 2.93 20.84
C TYR A 178 17.22 2.93 19.39
N ILE A 179 15.92 2.94 19.13
CA ILE A 179 15.36 3.08 17.78
C ILE A 179 15.73 4.44 17.19
N ASP A 180 15.59 5.53 17.94
CA ASP A 180 15.97 6.88 17.52
C ASP A 180 17.44 6.97 17.10
N LYS A 181 18.31 6.22 17.79
CA LYS A 181 19.75 6.18 17.53
C LYS A 181 20.12 5.32 16.32
N MET A 182 19.55 4.12 16.21
CA MET A 182 20.02 3.09 15.27
C MET A 182 19.21 3.01 13.98
N TYR A 183 17.91 3.34 14.00
CA TYR A 183 17.04 3.30 12.82
C TYR A 183 17.51 4.21 11.67
N PRO A 184 18.10 5.41 11.93
CA PRO A 184 18.69 6.21 10.86
C PRO A 184 19.85 5.54 10.10
N GLU A 185 20.43 4.46 10.62
CA GLU A 185 21.47 3.68 9.92
C GLU A 185 20.87 2.69 8.90
N CYS A 186 19.55 2.46 8.93
CA CYS A 186 18.90 1.59 7.96
C CYS A 186 18.99 2.16 6.54
N GLU A 187 19.26 1.27 5.57
CA GLU A 187 19.11 1.58 4.16
C GLU A 187 17.66 2.02 3.88
N SER A 188 17.50 3.09 3.09
CA SER A 188 16.19 3.61 2.71
C SER A 188 15.68 2.87 1.46
N ILE A 189 14.93 1.78 1.64
CA ILE A 189 14.51 0.88 0.57
C ILE A 189 13.11 0.28 0.82
N SER A 190 12.32 0.05 -0.23
CA SER A 190 11.02 -0.64 -0.10
C SER A 190 11.20 -2.15 0.09
N VAL A 191 10.23 -2.80 0.72
CA VAL A 191 10.22 -4.25 0.88
C VAL A 191 10.17 -4.99 -0.46
N ASP A 192 9.53 -4.37 -1.46
CA ASP A 192 9.43 -4.88 -2.83
C ASP A 192 10.83 -5.10 -3.44
N TYR A 193 11.68 -4.05 -3.44
CA TYR A 193 13.06 -4.17 -3.91
C TYR A 193 13.96 -4.94 -2.96
N ALA A 194 13.72 -4.82 -1.66
CA ALA A 194 14.56 -5.41 -0.64
C ALA A 194 14.47 -6.93 -0.60
N ILE A 195 13.25 -7.47 -0.77
CA ILE A 195 12.90 -8.88 -0.56
C ILE A 195 12.08 -9.42 -1.74
N MET A 196 10.99 -8.78 -2.15
CA MET A 196 10.03 -9.39 -3.09
C MET A 196 10.59 -9.61 -4.50
N GLU A 197 11.52 -8.79 -4.98
CA GLU A 197 12.17 -9.03 -6.28
C GLU A 197 13.28 -10.09 -6.22
N LYS A 198 13.70 -10.50 -5.01
CA LYS A 198 14.87 -11.37 -4.80
C LYS A 198 14.53 -12.73 -4.19
N ALA A 199 13.41 -12.85 -3.48
CA ALA A 199 13.03 -14.08 -2.82
C ALA A 199 12.49 -15.11 -3.82
N GLU A 200 12.88 -16.37 -3.63
CA GLU A 200 12.52 -17.47 -4.56
C GLU A 200 11.14 -18.05 -4.24
N GLU A 201 10.77 -18.13 -2.95
CA GLU A 201 9.53 -18.75 -2.46
C GLU A 201 8.43 -17.70 -2.21
N ILE A 202 8.07 -16.98 -3.25
CA ILE A 202 6.98 -15.99 -3.23
C ILE A 202 5.74 -16.57 -3.88
N PHE A 203 4.61 -16.34 -3.23
CA PHE A 203 3.31 -16.76 -3.66
C PHE A 203 2.37 -15.56 -3.78
N VAL A 204 1.39 -15.70 -4.66
CA VAL A 204 0.34 -14.70 -4.86
C VAL A 204 -1.01 -15.37 -4.71
N CYS A 205 -1.92 -14.69 -4.01
CA CYS A 205 -3.34 -15.00 -4.04
C CYS A 205 -4.04 -13.97 -4.93
N PRO A 206 -4.45 -14.35 -6.17
CA PRO A 206 -5.31 -13.53 -6.99
C PRO A 206 -6.62 -13.23 -6.25
N ALA A 207 -6.99 -11.96 -6.18
CA ALA A 207 -8.20 -11.55 -5.45
C ALA A 207 -8.89 -10.35 -6.11
N ASP A 208 -10.18 -10.23 -5.81
CA ASP A 208 -11.02 -9.10 -6.18
C ASP A 208 -11.99 -8.78 -5.03
N PHE A 209 -11.59 -7.80 -4.23
CA PHE A 209 -12.41 -7.25 -3.13
C PHE A 209 -12.65 -5.74 -3.30
N GLY A 210 -12.58 -5.27 -4.55
CA GLY A 210 -12.72 -3.86 -4.91
C GLY A 210 -11.71 -2.96 -4.21
N TRP A 211 -10.43 -3.33 -4.34
CA TRP A 211 -9.28 -2.60 -3.84
C TRP A 211 -8.95 -1.37 -4.70
N SER A 212 -8.49 -0.31 -4.06
CA SER A 212 -7.77 0.80 -4.70
C SER A 212 -6.78 1.42 -3.72
N ASP A 213 -5.64 1.88 -4.22
CA ASP A 213 -4.63 2.58 -3.43
C ASP A 213 -4.96 4.06 -3.17
N LEU A 214 -6.06 4.58 -3.74
CA LEU A 214 -6.47 5.99 -3.70
C LEU A 214 -5.34 6.99 -4.06
N GLY A 215 -4.29 6.54 -4.76
CA GLY A 215 -3.08 7.32 -5.01
C GLY A 215 -3.22 8.37 -6.11
N THR A 216 -4.35 8.40 -6.83
CA THR A 216 -4.60 9.36 -7.92
C THR A 216 -5.99 9.97 -7.86
N TRP A 217 -6.17 11.14 -8.49
CA TRP A 217 -7.46 11.80 -8.60
C TRP A 217 -8.45 10.98 -9.41
N GLY A 218 -7.97 10.26 -10.43
CA GLY A 218 -8.76 9.29 -11.18
C GLY A 218 -9.28 8.15 -10.30
N ALA A 219 -8.44 7.63 -9.39
CA ALA A 219 -8.87 6.62 -8.42
C ALA A 219 -9.94 7.17 -7.47
N LEU A 220 -9.73 8.38 -6.93
CA LEU A 220 -10.70 9.04 -6.06
C LEU A 220 -12.02 9.34 -6.78
N TYR A 221 -11.96 9.81 -8.04
CA TYR A 221 -13.13 10.04 -8.89
C TYR A 221 -13.98 8.78 -9.01
N LEU A 222 -13.37 7.64 -9.37
CA LEU A 222 -14.09 6.37 -9.52
C LEU A 222 -14.76 5.88 -8.22
N GLN A 223 -14.17 6.18 -7.06
CA GLN A 223 -14.69 5.77 -5.75
C GLN A 223 -15.71 6.77 -5.15
N THR A 224 -15.80 7.97 -5.72
CA THR A 224 -16.72 9.00 -5.24
C THR A 224 -18.08 8.83 -5.91
N GLN A 225 -19.16 9.15 -5.20
CA GLN A 225 -20.50 9.17 -5.80
C GLN A 225 -20.57 10.24 -6.89
N HIS A 226 -21.13 9.86 -8.04
CA HIS A 226 -21.30 10.74 -9.18
C HIS A 226 -22.73 11.29 -9.26
N ASP A 227 -22.88 12.54 -9.71
CA ASP A 227 -24.16 13.10 -10.11
C ASP A 227 -24.63 12.59 -11.49
N LEU A 228 -25.77 13.08 -11.98
CA LEU A 228 -26.34 12.70 -13.28
C LEU A 228 -25.47 13.06 -14.49
N TYR A 229 -24.50 13.95 -14.32
CA TYR A 229 -23.57 14.42 -15.35
C TYR A 229 -22.17 13.81 -15.18
N GLY A 230 -22.01 12.88 -14.23
CA GLY A 230 -20.73 12.25 -13.95
C GLY A 230 -19.78 13.12 -13.12
N ASN A 231 -20.25 14.14 -12.39
CA ASN A 231 -19.38 14.91 -11.50
C ASN A 231 -19.27 14.24 -10.13
N ALA A 232 -18.06 14.13 -9.61
CA ALA A 232 -17.74 13.73 -8.24
C ALA A 232 -17.53 14.99 -7.39
N ILE A 233 -18.38 15.19 -6.37
CA ILE A 233 -18.38 16.42 -5.56
C ILE A 233 -18.04 16.08 -4.10
N ILE A 234 -16.92 16.63 -3.61
CA ILE A 234 -16.44 16.50 -2.23
C ILE A 234 -16.42 17.90 -1.61
N GLY A 235 -17.47 18.22 -0.87
CA GLY A 235 -17.69 19.53 -0.26
C GLY A 235 -19.17 19.86 -0.14
N LYS A 236 -19.54 20.88 0.65
CA LYS A 236 -20.96 21.18 0.95
C LYS A 236 -21.57 22.23 0.02
N ASN A 237 -20.81 23.22 -0.42
CA ASN A 237 -21.32 24.41 -1.12
C ASN A 237 -20.78 24.53 -2.56
N ILE A 238 -20.89 23.46 -3.33
CA ILE A 238 -20.40 23.38 -4.72
C ILE A 238 -21.59 23.35 -5.67
N GLN A 239 -21.59 24.25 -6.66
CA GLN A 239 -22.61 24.31 -7.71
C GLN A 239 -21.97 24.10 -9.07
N MET A 240 -22.51 23.15 -9.82
CA MET A 240 -22.06 22.78 -11.16
C MET A 240 -23.10 23.23 -12.19
N TYR A 241 -22.67 23.92 -13.23
CA TYR A 241 -23.49 24.33 -14.37
C TYR A 241 -22.81 23.90 -15.66
N ASP A 242 -23.52 23.27 -16.61
CA ASP A 242 -22.95 22.87 -17.91
C ASP A 242 -21.60 22.15 -17.83
N SER A 243 -21.38 21.36 -16.76
CA SER A 243 -20.11 20.71 -16.45
C SER A 243 -20.32 19.23 -16.20
N LYS A 244 -19.37 18.40 -16.64
CA LYS A 244 -19.50 16.94 -16.63
C LYS A 244 -18.15 16.26 -16.40
N ASN A 245 -18.19 15.02 -15.90
CA ASN A 245 -16.99 14.19 -15.67
C ASN A 245 -15.88 14.87 -14.83
N CYS A 246 -16.23 15.82 -13.96
CA CYS A 246 -15.26 16.53 -13.14
C CYS A 246 -15.17 15.94 -11.73
N ILE A 247 -13.99 16.02 -11.11
CA ILE A 247 -13.84 15.82 -9.66
C ILE A 247 -13.55 17.15 -8.98
N ILE A 248 -14.32 17.47 -7.95
CA ILE A 248 -14.18 18.69 -7.17
C ILE A 248 -13.97 18.32 -5.71
N HIS A 249 -12.85 18.77 -5.14
CA HIS A 249 -12.57 18.72 -3.71
C HIS A 249 -12.42 20.15 -3.18
N ALA A 250 -13.44 20.64 -2.48
CA ALA A 250 -13.41 21.96 -1.85
C ALA A 250 -14.18 21.93 -0.52
N THR A 251 -13.44 21.68 0.56
CA THR A 251 -13.98 21.51 1.90
C THR A 251 -13.82 22.75 2.78
N GLU A 252 -12.84 23.60 2.49
CA GLU A 252 -12.54 24.82 3.27
C GLU A 252 -13.20 26.07 2.66
N THR A 253 -13.44 26.04 1.35
CA THR A 253 -14.08 27.14 0.62
C THR A 253 -15.55 27.34 1.00
N LYS A 254 -15.95 28.59 1.24
CA LYS A 254 -17.35 28.96 1.57
C LYS A 254 -18.35 28.64 0.46
N LYS A 255 -17.97 28.81 -0.81
CA LYS A 255 -18.80 28.54 -1.99
C LYS A 255 -17.94 28.37 -3.24
N VAL A 256 -18.23 27.34 -4.04
CA VAL A 256 -17.61 27.09 -5.34
C VAL A 256 -18.70 27.03 -6.42
N VAL A 257 -18.47 27.71 -7.53
CA VAL A 257 -19.34 27.68 -8.71
C VAL A 257 -18.49 27.35 -9.92
N VAL A 258 -18.85 26.29 -10.64
CA VAL A 258 -18.12 25.80 -11.81
C VAL A 258 -19.06 25.79 -13.00
N GLN A 259 -18.61 26.35 -14.12
CA GLN A 259 -19.35 26.32 -15.37
C GLN A 259 -18.49 25.89 -16.55
N GLY A 260 -19.04 25.02 -17.41
CA GLY A 260 -18.47 24.71 -18.72
C GLY A 260 -17.25 23.78 -18.71
N LEU A 261 -16.94 23.10 -17.60
CA LEU A 261 -15.79 22.20 -17.53
C LEU A 261 -16.19 20.75 -17.82
N ASP A 262 -15.32 20.04 -18.57
CA ASP A 262 -15.48 18.64 -18.91
C ASP A 262 -14.17 17.89 -18.65
N GLY A 263 -14.19 16.93 -17.71
CA GLY A 263 -13.01 16.11 -17.42
C GLY A 263 -11.90 16.85 -16.65
N TYR A 264 -12.26 17.70 -15.68
CA TYR A 264 -11.31 18.47 -14.87
C TYR A 264 -11.27 18.04 -13.40
N ILE A 265 -10.10 18.18 -12.80
CA ILE A 265 -9.85 18.18 -11.36
C ILE A 265 -9.92 19.63 -10.88
N ILE A 266 -10.66 19.87 -9.81
CA ILE A 266 -10.71 21.14 -9.10
C ILE A 266 -10.49 20.84 -7.62
N ALA A 267 -9.30 21.12 -7.11
CA ALA A 267 -8.93 20.77 -5.75
C ALA A 267 -8.47 22.01 -4.97
N GLU A 268 -8.97 22.16 -3.76
CA GLU A 268 -8.64 23.23 -2.84
C GLU A 268 -8.16 22.68 -1.50
N GLU A 269 -7.04 23.21 -1.02
CA GLU A 269 -6.41 22.90 0.27
C GLU A 269 -5.47 24.05 0.68
N ASP A 270 -5.53 24.50 1.93
CA ASP A 270 -4.64 25.53 2.50
C ASP A 270 -4.57 26.83 1.65
N GLY A 271 -5.70 27.22 1.04
CA GLY A 271 -5.79 28.39 0.17
C GLY A 271 -5.12 28.24 -1.20
N MET A 272 -4.62 27.06 -1.54
CA MET A 272 -4.15 26.70 -2.88
C MET A 272 -5.30 26.11 -3.69
N LEU A 273 -5.45 26.55 -4.94
CA LEU A 273 -6.43 26.01 -5.89
C LEU A 273 -5.71 25.36 -7.08
N LEU A 274 -5.95 24.08 -7.28
CA LEU A 274 -5.49 23.32 -8.43
C LEU A 274 -6.66 23.11 -9.40
N ILE A 275 -6.48 23.52 -10.66
CA ILE A 275 -7.41 23.22 -11.76
C ILE A 275 -6.62 22.62 -12.91
N CYS A 276 -6.83 21.35 -13.21
CA CYS A 276 -6.16 20.68 -14.33
C CYS A 276 -7.06 19.60 -14.95
N LYS A 277 -6.69 19.12 -16.14
CA LYS A 277 -7.41 18.01 -16.76
C LYS A 277 -7.19 16.72 -15.96
N LEU A 278 -8.26 15.95 -15.75
CA LEU A 278 -8.20 14.65 -15.10
C LEU A 278 -7.29 13.68 -15.87
N SER A 279 -7.29 13.76 -17.21
CA SER A 279 -6.40 12.95 -18.06
C SER A 279 -4.91 13.27 -17.92
N GLU A 280 -4.56 14.41 -17.31
CA GLU A 280 -3.19 14.89 -17.16
C GLU A 280 -2.72 14.84 -15.69
N GLU A 281 -3.42 14.11 -14.83
CA GLU A 281 -3.18 14.09 -13.37
C GLU A 281 -1.73 13.76 -12.98
N GLN A 282 -1.02 12.97 -13.78
CA GLN A 282 0.39 12.61 -13.53
C GLN A 282 1.32 13.84 -13.52
N ARG A 283 0.93 14.93 -14.18
CA ARG A 283 1.70 16.18 -14.23
C ARG A 283 1.57 17.02 -12.97
N ILE A 284 0.62 16.71 -12.07
CA ILE A 284 0.43 17.46 -10.83
C ILE A 284 1.72 17.51 -10.00
N LYS A 285 2.53 16.44 -10.02
CA LYS A 285 3.84 16.39 -9.36
C LYS A 285 4.80 17.49 -9.83
N GLN A 286 4.74 17.88 -11.11
CA GLN A 286 5.56 18.95 -11.68
C GLN A 286 5.18 20.32 -11.13
N PHE A 287 3.93 20.51 -10.69
CA PHE A 287 3.44 21.78 -10.14
C PHE A 287 3.68 21.90 -8.63
N SER A 288 3.95 20.77 -7.96
CA SER A 288 4.22 20.74 -6.50
C SER A 288 5.68 20.99 -6.12
N GLU A 289 6.62 20.89 -7.07
CA GLU A 289 8.06 21.07 -6.84
C GLU A 289 8.51 22.54 -6.80
N ASP A 290 7.65 23.49 -7.19
CA ASP A 290 7.93 24.95 -7.12
C ASP A 290 7.73 25.54 -5.70
N LYS A 291 7.89 24.74 -4.63
CA LYS A 291 7.79 25.18 -3.22
C LYS A 291 9.15 25.26 -2.53
#